data_AF-A0ABD1IMK2-F1
#
_entry.id   AF-A0ABD1IMK2-F1
#
_cell.length_a   1.000
_cell.length_b   1.000
_cell.length_c   1.000
_cell.angle_alpha   90.00
_cell.angle_beta   90.00
_cell.angle_gamma   90.00
#
_symmetry.space_group_name_H-M   'P 1'
#
loop_
_entity.id
_entity.type
_entity.pdbx_description
1 polymer ?
#
loop_
_entity_poly.entity_id
_entity_poly.type
_entity_poly.pdbx_seq_one_letter_code
_entity_poly.pdbx_strand_id
1 'polypeptide(L)'
;MDQKRKILGARDSCEFFHDPNKGKSDEGRVRKVLKVEPLRDGSAHFFNLSVQNKITNVDENIYIPITKAEFAVLVSSFNFVLPYLLGWHTFANSIKPEDSNRQNSTNPRSAIFEYIFLRFPM
;
A
#
# COMPACT_ATOMS: atom_id res chain seq x y z
N MET A 1 -12.12 22.92 -3.32
CA MET A 1 -11.86 21.91 -4.37
C MET A 1 -10.39 21.55 -4.25
N ASP A 2 -10.05 20.58 -3.41
CA ASP A 2 -8.68 20.05 -3.35
C ASP A 2 -8.76 18.55 -3.06
N GLN A 3 -8.94 17.79 -4.14
CA GLN A 3 -8.94 16.33 -4.16
C GLN A 3 -7.48 15.86 -4.07
N LYS A 4 -6.85 16.03 -2.91
CA LYS A 4 -5.53 15.45 -2.65
C LYS A 4 -5.66 13.93 -2.55
N ARG A 5 -5.49 13.28 -3.70
CA ARG A 5 -5.09 11.87 -3.94
C ARG A 5 -5.52 10.87 -2.84
N LYS A 6 -6.83 10.66 -2.67
CA LYS A 6 -7.31 9.38 -2.12
C LYS A 6 -7.19 8.33 -3.24
N ILE A 7 -6.48 7.23 -2.95
CA ILE A 7 -6.27 6.11 -3.88
C ILE A 7 -7.59 5.36 -4.16
N LEU A 8 -8.54 5.41 -3.23
CA LEU A 8 -9.94 4.99 -3.44
C LEU A 8 -10.87 6.18 -3.17
N GLY A 9 -11.56 6.66 -4.21
CA GLY A 9 -12.60 7.68 -4.10
C GLY A 9 -13.86 7.14 -3.43
N ALA A 10 -14.79 8.03 -3.08
CA ALA A 10 -16.00 7.67 -2.32
C ALA A 10 -16.98 6.75 -3.08
N ARG A 11 -16.76 6.55 -4.39
CA ARG A 11 -17.58 5.69 -5.26
C ARG A 11 -16.72 4.65 -5.99
N ASP A 12 -15.44 4.56 -5.65
CA ASP A 12 -14.53 3.66 -6.33
C ASP A 12 -14.57 2.31 -5.61
N SER A 13 -14.45 1.25 -6.39
CA SER A 13 -14.31 -0.12 -5.89
C SER A 13 -12.92 -0.64 -6.20
N CYS A 14 -12.41 -1.55 -5.36
CA CYS A 14 -11.23 -2.33 -5.68
C CYS A 14 -11.44 -3.80 -5.37
N GLU A 15 -10.71 -4.64 -6.09
CA GLU A 15 -10.72 -6.09 -5.93
C GLU A 15 -9.29 -6.61 -5.92
N PHE A 16 -8.98 -7.44 -4.93
CA PHE A 16 -7.68 -8.05 -4.76
C PHE A 16 -7.81 -9.57 -4.82
N PHE A 17 -6.99 -10.19 -5.66
CA PHE A 17 -6.93 -11.64 -5.81
C PHE A 17 -5.63 -12.15 -5.20
N HIS A 18 -5.73 -13.17 -4.36
CA HIS A 18 -4.57 -13.85 -3.80
C HIS A 18 -4.74 -15.35 -3.90
N ASP A 19 -3.77 -15.99 -4.55
CA ASP A 19 -3.56 -17.43 -4.50
C ASP A 19 -2.35 -17.70 -3.58
N PRO A 20 -2.56 -18.31 -2.40
CA PRO A 20 -1.46 -18.61 -1.47
C PRO A 20 -0.39 -19.54 -2.04
N ASN A 21 -0.72 -20.30 -3.08
CA ASN A 21 0.15 -21.27 -3.74
C ASN A 21 0.62 -20.78 -5.12
N LYS A 22 0.47 -19.49 -5.43
CA LYS A 22 1.00 -18.90 -6.67
C LYS A 22 2.48 -19.26 -6.85
N GLY A 23 2.82 -19.84 -8.00
CA GLY A 23 4.17 -20.30 -8.34
C GLY A 23 4.58 -21.63 -7.69
N LYS A 24 3.64 -22.38 -7.09
CA LYS A 24 3.88 -23.70 -6.48
C LYS A 24 3.01 -24.77 -7.15
N SER A 25 3.21 -26.04 -6.77
CA SER A 25 2.50 -27.19 -7.33
C SER A 25 0.98 -27.12 -7.20
N ASP A 26 0.47 -26.50 -6.13
CA ASP A 26 -0.97 -26.40 -5.83
C ASP A 26 -1.58 -25.05 -6.25
N GLU A 27 -0.95 -24.33 -7.18
CA GLU A 27 -1.50 -23.11 -7.76
C GLU A 27 -2.91 -23.38 -8.35
N GLY A 28 -3.82 -22.41 -8.17
CA GLY A 28 -5.20 -22.44 -8.65
C GLY A 28 -6.17 -23.28 -7.81
N ARG A 29 -5.67 -23.97 -6.77
CA ARG A 29 -6.49 -24.80 -5.86
C ARG A 29 -7.07 -24.01 -4.70
N VAL A 30 -6.42 -22.93 -4.27
CA VAL A 30 -6.91 -22.02 -3.23
C VAL A 30 -6.95 -20.60 -3.77
N ARG A 31 -8.07 -19.90 -3.62
CA ARG A 31 -8.27 -18.54 -4.09
C ARG A 31 -8.93 -17.71 -3.02
N LYS A 32 -8.35 -16.55 -2.73
CA LYS A 32 -8.91 -15.52 -1.85
C LYS A 32 -9.21 -14.29 -2.67
N VAL A 33 -10.39 -13.72 -2.50
CA VAL A 33 -10.80 -12.47 -3.13
C VAL A 33 -11.28 -11.51 -2.07
N LEU A 34 -10.64 -10.35 -1.98
CA LEU A 34 -11.12 -9.25 -1.17
C LEU A 34 -11.70 -8.18 -2.09
N LYS A 35 -13.00 -7.89 -1.94
CA LYS A 35 -13.68 -6.79 -2.63
C LYS A 35 -13.97 -5.68 -1.63
N VAL A 36 -13.73 -4.44 -2.06
CA VAL A 36 -14.14 -3.23 -1.36
C VAL A 36 -15.01 -2.43 -2.31
N GLU A 37 -16.29 -2.29 -1.98
CA GLU A 37 -17.29 -1.64 -2.83
C GLU A 37 -18.04 -0.57 -2.03
N PRO A 38 -18.36 0.60 -2.61
CA PRO A 38 -19.15 1.61 -1.93
C PRO A 38 -20.63 1.17 -1.83
N LEU A 39 -21.31 1.56 -0.75
CA LEU A 39 -22.76 1.47 -0.71
C LEU A 39 -23.40 2.45 -1.70
N ARG A 40 -24.61 2.12 -2.18
CA ARG A 40 -25.36 2.95 -3.14
C ARG A 40 -25.64 4.38 -2.63
N ASP A 41 -25.82 4.52 -1.32
CA ASP A 41 -26.04 5.78 -0.62
C ASP A 41 -24.73 6.54 -0.30
N GLY A 42 -23.56 5.92 -0.51
CA GLY A 42 -22.24 6.46 -0.19
C GLY A 42 -21.94 6.60 1.30
N SER A 43 -22.74 5.98 2.18
CA SER A 43 -22.58 6.09 3.64
C SER A 43 -21.45 5.22 4.19
N ALA A 44 -21.14 4.13 3.50
CA ALA A 44 -20.18 3.11 3.92
C ALA A 44 -19.54 2.44 2.69
N HIS A 45 -18.55 1.59 2.97
CA HIS A 45 -18.04 0.59 2.03
C HIS A 45 -18.35 -0.81 2.57
N PHE A 46 -18.59 -1.77 1.68
CA PHE A 46 -18.64 -3.18 2.00
C PHE A 46 -17.29 -3.81 1.75
N PHE A 47 -16.78 -4.53 2.75
CA PHE A 47 -15.64 -5.41 2.60
C PHE A 47 -16.18 -6.83 2.51
N ASN A 48 -15.88 -7.51 1.42
CA ASN A 48 -16.25 -8.90 1.18
C ASN A 48 -14.99 -9.74 0.97
N LEU A 49 -14.77 -10.71 1.85
CA LEU A 49 -13.72 -11.70 1.73
C LEU A 49 -14.33 -13.05 1.31
N SER A 50 -14.00 -13.49 0.09
CA SER A 50 -14.34 -14.79 -0.46
C SER A 50 -13.12 -15.71 -0.41
N VAL A 51 -13.27 -16.93 0.13
CA VAL A 51 -12.23 -17.94 0.19
C VAL A 51 -12.75 -19.25 -0.41
N GLN A 52 -12.11 -19.65 -1.50
CA GLN A 52 -12.36 -20.91 -2.19
C GLN A 52 -11.17 -21.82 -2.03
N ASN A 53 -11.38 -23.04 -1.52
CA ASN A 53 -10.38 -24.08 -1.42
C ASN A 53 -10.94 -25.39 -2.00
N LYS A 54 -10.45 -25.75 -3.19
CA LYS A 54 -10.85 -26.96 -3.92
C LYS A 54 -10.29 -28.25 -3.31
N ILE A 55 -9.28 -28.14 -2.44
CA ILE A 55 -8.64 -29.29 -1.77
C ILE A 55 -9.57 -29.85 -0.68
N THR A 56 -10.13 -28.94 0.11
CA THR A 56 -10.99 -29.27 1.26
C THR A 56 -12.47 -29.03 0.97
N ASN A 57 -12.82 -28.66 -0.27
CA ASN A 57 -14.17 -28.30 -0.70
C ASN A 57 -14.82 -27.21 0.18
N VAL A 58 -14.09 -26.13 0.40
CA VAL A 58 -14.55 -24.96 1.17
C VAL A 58 -14.83 -23.81 0.20
N ASP A 59 -16.00 -23.18 0.33
CA ASP A 59 -16.39 -21.96 -0.39
C ASP A 59 -17.13 -21.05 0.59
N GLU A 60 -16.40 -20.13 1.20
CA GLU A 60 -16.87 -19.30 2.30
C GLU A 60 -16.76 -17.82 1.96
N ASN A 61 -17.74 -17.04 2.40
CA ASN A 61 -17.80 -15.61 2.13
C ASN A 61 -18.17 -14.84 3.41
N ILE A 62 -17.35 -13.85 3.78
CA ILE A 62 -17.56 -13.01 4.95
C ILE A 62 -17.73 -11.56 4.49
N TYR A 63 -18.81 -10.93 4.97
CA TYR A 63 -19.19 -9.57 4.60
C TYR A 63 -19.24 -8.69 5.84
N ILE A 64 -18.64 -7.50 5.76
CA ILE A 64 -18.70 -6.49 6.82
C ILE A 64 -18.91 -5.08 6.23
N PRO A 65 -19.94 -4.34 6.67
CA PRO A 65 -20.07 -2.92 6.36
C PRO A 65 -19.06 -2.12 7.18
N ILE A 66 -18.39 -1.17 6.53
CA ILE A 66 -17.43 -0.25 7.13
C ILE A 66 -17.91 1.17 6.88
N THR A 67 -18.30 1.87 7.93
CA THR A 67 -18.77 3.25 7.86
C THR A 67 -17.69 4.20 7.34
N LYS A 68 -18.10 5.38 6.85
CA LYS A 68 -17.16 6.43 6.44
C LYS A 68 -16.16 6.82 7.53
N ALA A 69 -16.58 6.81 8.80
CA ALA A 69 -15.72 7.13 9.94
C ALA A 69 -14.65 6.05 10.15
N GLU A 70 -15.04 4.78 10.19
CA GLU A 70 -14.12 3.64 10.30
C GLU A 70 -13.15 3.59 9.11
N PHE A 71 -13.67 3.81 7.90
CA PHE A 71 -12.83 3.85 6.70
C PHE A 71 -11.80 5.00 6.75
N ALA A 72 -12.18 6.16 7.31
CA ALA A 72 -11.23 7.27 7.50
C ALA A 72 -10.11 6.92 8.49
N VAL A 73 -10.42 6.17 9.56
CA VAL A 73 -9.41 5.63 10.48
C VAL A 73 -8.46 4.70 9.75
N LEU A 74 -8.98 3.74 8.98
CA LEU A 74 -8.14 2.81 8.19
C LEU A 74 -7.21 3.55 7.22
N VAL A 75 -7.72 4.53 6.48
CA VAL A 75 -6.91 5.36 5.57
C VAL A 75 -5.81 6.11 6.32
N SER A 76 -6.13 6.68 7.49
CA SER A 76 -5.13 7.36 8.33
C SER A 76 -4.06 6.39 8.82
N SER A 77 -4.46 5.24 9.33
CA SER A 77 -3.55 4.20 9.83
C SER A 77 -2.66 3.63 8.72
N PHE A 78 -3.20 3.40 7.52
CA PHE A 78 -2.42 2.90 6.38
C PHE A 78 -1.40 3.93 5.90
N ASN A 79 -1.78 5.21 5.78
CA ASN A 79 -0.82 6.26 5.42
C ASN A 79 0.31 6.40 6.44
N PHE A 80 -0.02 6.25 7.73
CA PHE A 80 0.98 6.29 8.80
C PHE A 80 1.94 5.10 8.75
N VAL A 81 1.43 3.87 8.57
CA VAL A 81 2.25 2.65 8.65
C VAL A 81 3.06 2.38 7.38
N LEU A 82 2.66 2.92 6.22
CA LEU A 82 3.32 2.66 4.93
C LEU A 82 4.85 2.90 4.95
N PRO A 83 5.39 4.04 5.42
CA PRO A 83 6.84 4.24 5.52
C PRO A 83 7.55 3.23 6.43
N TYR A 84 6.84 2.70 7.42
CA TYR A 84 7.38 1.68 8.32
C TYR A 84 7.47 0.33 7.63
N LEU A 85 6.42 -0.08 6.90
CA LEU A 85 6.41 -1.30 6.09
C LEU A 85 7.47 -1.28 4.97
N LEU A 86 7.74 -0.11 4.41
CA LEU A 86 8.82 0.10 3.42
C LEU A 86 10.22 0.17 4.05
N GLY A 87 10.33 0.18 5.38
CA GLY A 87 11.61 0.30 6.10
C GLY A 87 12.22 1.71 6.08
N TRP A 88 11.56 2.71 5.49
CA TRP A 88 12.06 4.08 5.34
C TRP A 88 12.29 4.79 6.68
N HIS A 89 11.56 4.39 7.72
CA HIS A 89 11.78 4.90 9.08
C HIS A 89 13.22 4.64 9.59
N THR A 90 13.85 3.54 9.18
CA THR A 90 15.24 3.23 9.57
C THR A 90 16.23 4.24 8.99
N PHE A 91 16.01 4.62 7.73
CA PHE A 91 16.75 5.67 7.05
C PHE A 91 16.46 7.05 7.65
N ALA A 92 15.18 7.42 7.79
CA ALA A 92 14.79 8.75 8.29
C ALA A 92 15.33 9.00 9.71
N ASN A 93 15.30 7.98 10.58
CA ASN A 93 15.82 8.08 11.95
C ASN A 93 17.35 8.08 12.03
N SER A 94 18.06 7.68 10.96
CA SER A 94 19.52 7.74 10.89
C SER A 94 20.05 9.14 10.54
N ILE A 95 19.17 10.04 10.07
CA ILE A 95 19.50 11.44 9.79
C ILE A 95 19.60 12.18 11.13
N LYS A 96 20.81 12.21 11.71
CA LYS A 96 21.09 12.97 12.93
C LYS A 96 21.36 14.44 12.58
N PRO A 97 20.82 15.42 13.33
CA PRO A 97 21.13 16.82 13.16
C PRO A 97 22.45 17.22 13.86
N GLU A 98 23.59 16.67 13.41
CA GLU A 98 24.95 17.10 13.80
C GLU A 98 25.91 16.75 12.64
N ASP A 99 26.43 17.66 11.80
CA ASP A 99 27.14 18.91 12.07
C ASP A 99 26.71 20.06 11.12
N SER A 100 25.66 20.82 11.44
CA SER A 100 25.34 22.07 10.71
C SER A 100 26.30 23.23 11.05
N ASN A 101 27.33 23.00 11.88
CA ASN A 101 28.24 24.05 12.36
C ASN A 101 29.69 23.92 11.84
N ARG A 102 29.96 23.00 10.89
CA ARG A 102 31.23 22.92 10.17
C ARG A 102 31.00 22.54 8.72
N GLN A 103 30.73 23.52 7.86
CA GLN A 103 31.33 23.60 6.53
C GLN A 103 31.01 24.93 5.85
N ASN A 104 32.01 25.81 5.89
CA ASN A 104 32.14 26.92 4.96
C ASN A 104 32.00 26.42 3.51
N SER A 105 31.27 27.20 2.72
CA SER A 105 31.42 27.43 1.28
C SER A 105 31.53 26.22 0.34
N THR A 106 30.55 26.13 -0.57
CA THR A 106 30.60 25.44 -1.88
C THR A 106 30.82 23.93 -1.86
N ASN A 107 29.74 23.14 -1.93
CA ASN A 107 29.79 21.71 -2.21
C ASN A 107 28.80 21.33 -3.34
N PRO A 108 29.24 20.96 -4.56
CA PRO A 108 28.37 20.67 -5.71
C PRO A 108 27.78 19.25 -5.69
N ARG A 109 27.57 18.65 -4.51
CA ARG A 109 27.25 17.23 -4.35
C ARG A 109 25.83 16.82 -4.77
N SER A 110 24.91 17.77 -4.98
CA SER A 110 23.57 17.45 -5.51
C SER A 110 23.61 17.01 -6.98
N ALA A 111 24.63 17.39 -7.75
CA ALA A 111 24.75 17.06 -9.17
C ALA A 111 25.48 15.73 -9.47
N ILE A 112 26.07 15.08 -8.45
CA ILE A 112 26.91 13.88 -8.65
C ILE A 112 26.07 12.62 -8.91
N PHE A 113 24.87 12.52 -8.33
CA PHE A 113 24.02 11.33 -8.51
C PHE A 113 23.47 11.18 -9.94
N GLU A 114 23.28 12.29 -10.65
CA GLU A 114 22.78 12.28 -12.04
C GLU A 114 23.88 11.88 -13.04
N TYR A 115 25.14 12.20 -12.74
CA TYR A 115 26.28 11.96 -13.65
C TYR A 115 26.82 10.51 -13.64
N ILE A 116 26.63 9.76 -12.56
CA ILE A 116 27.17 8.38 -12.46
C ILE A 116 26.35 7.39 -13.30
N PHE A 117 25.05 7.63 -13.49
CA PHE A 117 24.19 6.77 -14.32
C PHE A 117 24.44 6.91 -15.83
N LEU A 118 25.05 8.02 -16.28
CA LEU A 118 25.33 8.28 -17.68
C LEU A 118 26.68 7.72 -18.18
N ARG A 119 27.44 6.99 -17.34
CA ARG A 119 28.81 6.57 -17.67
C ARG A 119 29.03 5.06 -17.87
N PHE A 120 27.96 4.27 -17.93
CA PHE A 120 28.03 2.88 -18.37
C PHE A 120 27.06 2.63 -19.54
N PRO A 121 27.53 2.65 -20.79
CA PRO A 121 26.80 2.01 -21.89
C PRO A 121 26.95 0.48 -21.77
N MET A 122 25.88 -0.26 -22.09
CA MET A 122 25.98 -1.67 -22.51
C MET A 122 26.88 -1.80 -23.74
#